data_AF-A0A8T3PN76-F1
#
_entry.id   AF-A0A8T3PN76-F1
#
_cell.length_a   1.000
_cell.length_b   1.000
_cell.length_c   1.000
_cell.angle_alpha   90.00
_cell.angle_beta   90.00
_cell.angle_gamma   90.00
#
_symmetry.space_group_name_H-M   'P 1'
#
loop_
_entity.id
_entity.type
_entity.pdbx_description
1 polymer ?
#
loop_
_entity_poly.entity_id
_entity_poly.type
_entity_poly.pdbx_seq_one_letter_code
_entity_poly.pdbx_strand_id
1 'polypeptide(L)'
;MKVHAWISVNKNLRLAKLRPDLAMHKQNGTASTAWISPSQAEVRQHVLRTVAAILENYEIDGIHLDYIRYPSLNYDFSPAAIERYKAEVGLASVSAGDLLSGRHYTSWVDWRAREIASLVAEVRRLVKDKRGEAVVVSAALVADAALSYRAMEGYGQSYPLLAGSLDLILPMAYFQLERKPVEWIADVNFISRYWTGSGKAVLTGLQGYQKPGAFTLDPVTFHRMLEVAAPGTDGLVFYPYLYLFGRGEPSHNLEIDAARTIAAIKTASPAVATVDPVQQPVPARPDANPSAPGPSERSSTGGIGPWWLIAWVVAATGISAGAVLWLLWSRRERQPGLRSSRGGGDAVETDANGPLADWRQLNQSIQVGSVSGQVCVQVSRILRNHGPRGIDKNRLLYTLFLVKRSDGALASFLDAVRSVPGWQQLGLRNLQEATMLRLVLQEGISFGMTPAGEEELQRAIDAGFDPEFWEFVEGRMHETLAVDCPHCGTSNLSNWYWDSFECRSCRATVALHRVERIRCGILDVPADAAILVH
;
A
#
# COMPACT_ATOMS: atom_id res chain seq x y z
N MET A 1 -16.58 10.27 30.62
CA MET A 1 -15.82 10.57 29.39
C MET A 1 -14.42 10.03 29.60
N LYS A 2 -13.90 9.20 28.69
CA LYS A 2 -12.53 8.71 28.76
C LYS A 2 -11.59 9.72 28.09
N VAL A 3 -10.42 9.95 28.65
CA VAL A 3 -9.41 10.90 28.15
C VAL A 3 -8.17 10.14 27.71
N HIS A 4 -7.83 10.25 26.43
CA HIS A 4 -6.64 9.63 25.85
C HIS A 4 -5.63 10.72 25.49
N ALA A 5 -4.39 10.59 25.97
CA ALA A 5 -3.32 11.51 25.60
C ALA A 5 -2.88 11.26 24.15
N TRP A 6 -3.15 12.24 23.28
CA TRP A 6 -2.76 12.19 21.87
C TRP A 6 -1.32 12.66 21.69
N ILE A 7 -0.46 11.76 21.21
CA ILE A 7 0.97 12.04 20.98
C ILE A 7 1.36 11.85 19.51
N SER A 8 2.15 12.79 18.99
CA SER A 8 2.81 12.64 17.70
C SER A 8 4.12 11.87 17.88
N VAL A 9 4.23 10.69 17.28
CA VAL A 9 5.36 9.78 17.51
C VAL A 9 6.53 10.12 16.59
N ASN A 10 6.46 9.78 15.30
CA ASN A 10 7.60 9.98 14.40
C ASN A 10 7.62 11.37 13.75
N LYS A 11 6.49 12.09 13.73
CA LYS A 11 6.43 13.47 13.19
C LYS A 11 6.74 14.47 14.32
N ASN A 12 8.02 14.74 14.53
CA ASN A 12 8.51 15.66 15.55
C ASN A 12 9.39 16.75 14.92
N LEU A 13 8.76 17.87 14.55
CA LEU A 13 9.43 18.99 13.89
C LEU A 13 10.52 19.62 14.75
N ARG A 14 10.31 19.70 16.06
CA ARG A 14 11.27 20.32 16.97
C ARG A 14 12.52 19.45 17.10
N LEU A 15 12.34 18.16 17.36
CA LEU A 15 13.47 17.25 17.52
C LEU A 15 14.24 17.06 16.21
N ALA A 16 13.55 16.89 15.08
CA ALA A 16 14.19 16.77 13.77
C ALA A 16 15.04 18.02 13.41
N LYS A 17 14.61 19.22 13.81
CA LYS A 17 15.38 20.46 13.61
C LYS A 17 16.58 20.59 14.55
N LEU A 18 16.43 20.23 15.82
CA LEU A 18 17.49 20.37 16.84
C LEU A 18 18.53 19.23 16.77
N ARG A 19 18.11 18.06 16.31
CA ARG A 19 18.92 16.85 16.19
C ARG A 19 18.72 16.21 14.81
N PRO A 20 19.29 16.81 13.74
CA PRO A 20 19.19 16.25 12.39
C PRO A 20 19.79 14.85 12.26
N ASP A 21 20.71 14.48 13.15
CA ASP A 21 21.28 13.13 13.26
C ASP A 21 20.24 12.08 13.66
N LEU A 22 19.17 12.48 14.37
CA LEU A 22 18.04 11.62 14.73
C LEU A 22 16.92 11.61 13.70
N ALA A 23 17.04 12.42 12.63
CA ALA A 23 16.01 12.54 11.61
C ALA A 23 15.96 11.30 10.69
N MET A 24 14.79 11.03 10.13
CA MET A 24 14.72 10.13 8.97
C MET A 24 15.41 10.78 7.77
N HIS A 25 16.07 9.98 6.92
CA HIS A 25 16.65 10.48 5.68
C HIS A 25 15.85 10.03 4.47
N LYS A 26 15.78 10.90 3.46
CA LYS A 26 15.34 10.54 2.12
C LYS A 26 16.35 9.60 1.47
N GLN A 27 15.94 8.87 0.42
CA GLN A 27 16.84 8.04 -0.39
C GLN A 27 18.08 8.80 -0.89
N ASN A 28 17.93 10.09 -1.23
CA ASN A 28 19.04 10.94 -1.67
C ASN A 28 19.96 11.43 -0.53
N GLY A 29 19.82 10.87 0.68
CA GLY A 29 20.59 11.23 1.88
C GLY A 29 20.12 12.50 2.60
N THR A 30 19.11 13.21 2.09
CA THR A 30 18.65 14.46 2.73
C THR A 30 17.88 14.16 4.01
N ALA A 31 18.33 14.71 5.13
CA ALA A 31 17.63 14.61 6.41
C ALA A 31 16.27 15.33 6.40
N SER A 32 15.28 14.72 7.03
CA SER A 32 13.95 15.28 7.23
C SER A 32 13.99 16.41 8.25
N THR A 33 13.25 17.49 8.00
CA THR A 33 13.06 18.59 8.97
C THR A 33 11.84 18.39 9.87
N ALA A 34 11.12 17.28 9.70
CA ALA A 34 9.85 17.04 10.40
C ALA A 34 9.69 15.63 10.97
N TRP A 35 10.55 14.67 10.60
CA TRP A 35 10.39 13.26 10.93
C TRP A 35 11.65 12.67 11.54
N ILE A 36 11.49 11.96 12.65
CA ILE A 36 12.56 11.30 13.40
C ILE A 36 12.54 9.79 13.17
N SER A 37 13.71 9.16 13.16
CA SER A 37 13.88 7.76 12.77
C SER A 37 13.48 6.78 13.89
N PRO A 38 12.46 5.92 13.72
CA PRO A 38 12.06 4.92 14.73
C PRO A 38 13.06 3.77 14.86
N SER A 39 14.02 3.66 13.94
CA SER A 39 15.11 2.68 13.98
C SER A 39 16.25 3.13 14.91
N GLN A 40 16.28 4.40 15.32
CA GLN A 40 17.30 4.90 16.25
C GLN A 40 16.88 4.68 17.71
N ALA A 41 17.75 4.03 18.49
CA ALA A 41 17.49 3.73 19.90
C ALA A 41 17.18 4.98 20.73
N GLU A 42 17.88 6.10 20.49
CA GLU A 42 17.64 7.36 21.20
C GLU A 42 16.23 7.92 20.92
N VAL A 43 15.74 7.80 19.69
CA VAL A 43 14.38 8.21 19.31
C VAL A 43 13.34 7.34 20.01
N ARG A 44 13.51 6.01 19.99
CA ARG A 44 12.61 5.09 20.70
C ARG A 44 12.56 5.40 22.19
N GLN A 45 13.71 5.61 22.82
CA GLN A 45 13.77 6.00 24.23
C GLN A 45 13.12 7.35 24.50
N HIS A 46 13.22 8.33 23.59
CA HIS A 46 12.52 9.61 23.74
C HIS A 46 10.99 9.41 23.74
N VAL A 47 10.47 8.58 22.85
CA VAL A 47 9.03 8.23 22.80
C VAL A 47 8.61 7.55 24.10
N LEU A 48 9.35 6.53 24.54
CA LEU A 48 9.05 5.80 25.78
C LEU A 48 9.12 6.68 27.02
N ARG A 49 10.12 7.57 27.13
CA ARG A 49 10.20 8.55 28.23
C ARG A 49 9.03 9.52 28.22
N THR A 50 8.58 9.95 27.04
CA THR A 50 7.41 10.84 26.91
C THR A 50 6.15 10.13 27.39
N VAL A 51 5.92 8.89 26.95
CA VAL A 51 4.79 8.07 27.42
C VAL A 51 4.87 7.83 28.92
N ALA A 52 6.04 7.45 29.45
CA ALA A 52 6.24 7.25 30.89
C ALA A 52 5.91 8.50 31.70
N ALA A 53 6.41 9.67 31.28
CA ALA A 53 6.13 10.92 31.95
C ALA A 53 4.63 11.26 31.92
N ILE A 54 3.92 11.01 30.82
CA ILE A 54 2.48 11.21 30.77
C ILE A 54 1.77 10.28 31.76
N LEU A 55 2.11 8.99 31.75
CA LEU A 55 1.51 7.99 32.63
C LEU A 55 1.76 8.31 34.10
N GLU A 56 2.91 8.88 34.46
CA GLU A 56 3.29 9.21 35.84
C GLU A 56 2.61 10.48 36.35
N ASN A 57 2.43 11.48 35.49
CA ASN A 57 2.01 12.83 35.91
C ASN A 57 0.53 13.14 35.65
N TYR A 58 -0.19 12.30 34.91
CA TYR A 58 -1.59 12.54 34.55
C TYR A 58 -2.46 11.29 34.74
N GLU A 59 -3.66 11.49 35.25
CA GLU A 59 -4.72 10.47 35.24
C GLU A 59 -5.39 10.47 33.86
N ILE A 60 -5.14 9.41 33.09
CA ILE A 60 -5.62 9.23 31.72
C ILE A 60 -6.13 7.81 31.52
N ASP A 61 -7.11 7.66 30.63
CA ASP A 61 -7.69 6.37 30.25
C ASP A 61 -6.94 5.71 29.09
N GLY A 62 -6.11 6.46 28.37
CA GLY A 62 -5.36 5.90 27.25
C GLY A 62 -4.24 6.76 26.68
N ILE A 63 -3.40 6.12 25.87
CA ILE A 63 -2.38 6.73 25.02
C ILE A 63 -2.81 6.54 23.57
N HIS A 64 -2.94 7.63 22.82
CA HIS A 64 -3.26 7.60 21.39
C HIS A 64 -2.03 8.01 20.55
N LEU A 65 -1.54 7.07 19.75
CA LEU A 65 -0.37 7.20 18.90
C LEU A 65 -0.77 7.72 17.52
N ASP A 66 -0.33 8.92 17.17
CA ASP A 66 -0.44 9.45 15.81
C ASP A 66 0.94 9.61 15.18
N TYR A 67 0.97 9.63 13.85
CA TYR A 67 2.18 9.65 13.06
C TYR A 67 3.16 8.53 13.41
N ILE A 68 2.66 7.39 13.92
CA ILE A 68 3.42 6.15 14.09
C ILE A 68 3.56 5.44 12.74
N ARG A 69 4.30 6.09 11.84
CA ARG A 69 4.49 5.73 10.44
C ARG A 69 5.71 6.41 9.83
N TYR A 70 6.04 6.03 8.61
CA TYR A 70 6.91 6.81 7.71
C TYR A 70 6.07 7.84 6.93
N PRO A 71 6.67 8.93 6.44
CA PRO A 71 5.98 9.89 5.57
C PRO A 71 5.73 9.34 4.16
N SER A 72 6.60 8.46 3.64
CA SER A 72 6.45 7.80 2.34
C SER A 72 7.49 6.68 2.17
N LEU A 73 7.43 5.95 1.04
CA LEU A 73 8.39 4.93 0.68
C LEU A 73 9.84 5.47 0.59
N ASN A 74 10.00 6.77 0.32
CA ASN A 74 11.29 7.46 0.20
C ASN A 74 12.02 7.68 1.54
N TYR A 75 11.48 7.18 2.65
CA TYR A 75 12.09 7.20 3.98
C TYR A 75 11.97 5.80 4.60
N ASP A 76 12.77 5.37 5.55
CA ASP A 76 13.90 6.05 6.16
C ASP A 76 15.21 5.40 5.69
N PHE A 77 16.05 6.18 5.00
CA PHE A 77 17.38 5.76 4.52
C PHE A 77 18.50 6.35 5.40
N SER A 78 18.22 6.66 6.66
CA SER A 78 19.25 7.09 7.60
C SER A 78 20.31 5.99 7.77
N PRO A 79 21.59 6.35 8.01
CA PRO A 79 22.63 5.35 8.21
C PRO A 79 22.28 4.32 9.29
N ALA A 80 21.62 4.75 10.38
CA ALA A 80 21.17 3.86 11.44
C ALA A 80 20.13 2.83 10.96
N ALA A 81 19.17 3.24 10.13
CA ALA A 81 18.17 2.32 9.57
C ALA A 81 18.83 1.30 8.63
N ILE A 82 19.71 1.75 7.75
CA ILE A 82 20.43 0.88 6.80
C ILE A 82 21.32 -0.14 7.53
N GLU A 83 22.09 0.29 8.53
CA GLU A 83 22.95 -0.62 9.28
C GLU A 83 22.16 -1.62 10.13
N ARG A 84 21.04 -1.22 10.75
CA ARG A 84 20.17 -2.16 11.46
C ARG A 84 19.58 -3.21 10.54
N TYR A 85 19.04 -2.79 9.40
CA TYR A 85 18.50 -3.72 8.41
C TYR A 85 19.58 -4.69 7.93
N LYS A 86 20.75 -4.18 7.51
CA LYS A 86 21.90 -5.02 7.10
C LYS A 86 22.28 -6.04 8.16
N ALA A 87 22.35 -5.64 9.42
CA ALA A 87 22.69 -6.52 10.52
C ALA A 87 21.62 -7.62 10.74
N GLU A 88 20.34 -7.26 10.65
CA GLU A 88 19.23 -8.21 10.83
C GLU A 88 19.11 -9.22 9.68
N VAL A 89 19.36 -8.80 8.44
CA VAL A 89 19.26 -9.66 7.26
C VAL A 89 20.60 -10.27 6.80
N GLY A 90 21.71 -10.00 7.51
CA GLY A 90 23.02 -10.57 7.20
C GLY A 90 23.69 -10.03 5.94
N LEU A 91 23.47 -8.76 5.58
CA LEU A 91 24.04 -8.13 4.39
C LEU A 91 25.30 -7.33 4.71
N ALA A 92 26.38 -7.55 3.94
CA ALA A 92 27.60 -6.75 4.03
C ALA A 92 27.42 -5.31 3.48
N SER A 93 26.64 -5.15 2.41
CA SER A 93 26.33 -3.88 1.78
C SER A 93 24.97 -3.92 1.09
N VAL A 94 24.26 -2.80 1.07
CA VAL A 94 23.04 -2.63 0.28
C VAL A 94 22.93 -1.20 -0.20
N SER A 95 22.53 -0.99 -1.45
CA SER A 95 22.28 0.35 -1.99
C SER A 95 20.82 0.73 -1.80
N ALA A 96 20.53 2.04 -1.74
CA ALA A 96 19.15 2.52 -1.67
C ALA A 96 18.32 2.12 -2.91
N GLY A 97 18.97 1.93 -4.07
CA GLY A 97 18.30 1.41 -5.27
C GLY A 97 17.84 -0.04 -5.10
N ASP A 98 18.67 -0.91 -4.52
CA ASP A 98 18.31 -2.31 -4.27
C ASP A 98 17.11 -2.45 -3.32
N LEU A 99 16.97 -1.51 -2.39
CA LEU A 99 15.87 -1.43 -1.43
C LEU A 99 14.57 -0.88 -2.03
N LEU A 100 14.62 -0.26 -3.21
CA LEU A 100 13.46 0.40 -3.85
C LEU A 100 12.99 -0.27 -5.15
N SER A 101 13.82 -1.09 -5.78
CA SER A 101 13.44 -1.80 -7.00
C SER A 101 14.13 -3.15 -7.19
N GLY A 102 14.99 -3.56 -6.26
CA GLY A 102 15.78 -4.79 -6.35
C GLY A 102 15.25 -5.94 -5.51
N ARG A 103 16.06 -7.02 -5.45
CA ARG A 103 15.75 -8.25 -4.71
C ARG A 103 15.46 -8.07 -3.22
N HIS A 104 15.92 -6.95 -2.64
CA HIS A 104 15.75 -6.66 -1.21
C HIS A 104 14.49 -5.84 -0.92
N TYR A 105 13.78 -5.39 -1.96
CA TYR A 105 12.60 -4.53 -1.84
C TYR A 105 11.57 -5.03 -0.81
N THR A 106 11.03 -6.24 -1.02
CA THR A 106 10.00 -6.79 -0.14
C THR A 106 10.52 -6.97 1.28
N SER A 107 11.74 -7.52 1.45
CA SER A 107 12.34 -7.70 2.76
C SER A 107 12.58 -6.38 3.51
N TRP A 108 12.92 -5.30 2.80
CA TRP A 108 13.11 -3.97 3.35
C TRP A 108 11.79 -3.34 3.79
N VAL A 109 10.76 -3.43 2.95
CA VAL A 109 9.41 -2.94 3.26
C VAL A 109 8.85 -3.67 4.49
N ASP A 110 8.99 -5.00 4.54
CA ASP A 110 8.49 -5.79 5.65
C ASP A 110 9.28 -5.49 6.94
N TRP A 111 10.60 -5.31 6.83
CA TRP A 111 11.43 -4.87 7.95
C TRP A 111 10.99 -3.51 8.50
N ARG A 112 10.74 -2.53 7.63
CA ARG A 112 10.20 -1.21 8.02
C ARG A 112 8.86 -1.32 8.73
N ALA A 113 7.95 -2.16 8.26
CA ALA A 113 6.68 -2.39 8.92
C ALA A 113 6.87 -3.03 10.32
N ARG A 114 7.81 -3.97 10.45
CA ARG A 114 8.19 -4.54 11.76
C ARG A 114 8.83 -3.54 12.70
N GLU A 115 9.62 -2.59 12.22
CA GLU A 115 10.23 -1.53 13.06
C GLU A 115 9.17 -0.60 13.67
N ILE A 116 8.12 -0.28 12.91
CA ILE A 116 6.96 0.48 13.42
C ILE A 116 6.17 -0.37 14.44
N ALA A 117 5.85 -1.62 14.10
CA ALA A 117 5.11 -2.52 14.98
C ALA A 117 5.86 -2.80 16.29
N SER A 118 7.19 -2.95 16.25
CA SER A 118 8.02 -3.19 17.44
C SER A 118 8.02 -1.98 18.37
N LEU A 119 8.00 -0.75 17.83
CA LEU A 119 7.91 0.46 18.65
C LEU A 119 6.56 0.54 19.36
N VAL A 120 5.48 0.20 18.67
CA VAL A 120 4.14 0.12 19.29
C VAL A 120 4.12 -0.95 20.38
N ALA A 121 4.76 -2.10 20.16
CA ALA A 121 4.87 -3.16 21.16
C ALA A 121 5.67 -2.71 22.40
N GLU A 122 6.75 -1.94 22.23
CA GLU A 122 7.49 -1.33 23.34
C GLU A 122 6.62 -0.35 24.14
N VAL A 123 5.84 0.49 23.46
CA VAL A 123 4.89 1.40 24.12
C VAL A 123 3.83 0.62 24.89
N ARG A 124 3.23 -0.41 24.28
CA ARG A 124 2.22 -1.24 24.96
C ARG A 124 2.78 -1.92 26.19
N ARG A 125 4.00 -2.47 26.11
CA ARG A 125 4.68 -3.09 27.26
C ARG A 125 4.90 -2.07 28.37
N LEU A 126 5.42 -0.89 28.05
CA LEU A 126 5.62 0.18 29.03
C LEU A 126 4.31 0.59 29.73
N VAL A 127 3.22 0.75 28.97
CA VAL A 127 1.91 1.10 29.52
C VAL A 127 1.43 0.01 30.47
N LYS A 128 1.52 -1.27 30.05
CA LYS A 128 1.17 -2.43 30.86
C LYS A 128 2.00 -2.52 32.14
N ASP A 129 3.31 -2.31 32.06
CA ASP A 129 4.21 -2.39 33.22
C ASP A 129 3.92 -1.29 34.24
N LYS A 130 3.53 -0.09 33.79
CA LYS A 130 3.28 1.06 34.68
C LYS A 130 1.84 1.16 35.20
N ARG A 131 0.85 0.76 34.39
CA ARG A 131 -0.58 1.00 34.65
C ARG A 131 -1.48 -0.22 34.40
N GLY A 132 -0.90 -1.38 34.06
CA GLY A 132 -1.66 -2.60 33.79
C GLY A 132 -2.52 -2.51 32.53
N GLU A 133 -3.60 -3.31 32.49
CA GLU A 133 -4.54 -3.34 31.37
C GLU A 133 -5.57 -2.18 31.41
N ALA A 134 -5.54 -1.33 32.46
CA ALA A 134 -6.52 -0.25 32.64
C ALA A 134 -6.35 0.89 31.63
N VAL A 135 -5.13 1.12 31.15
CA VAL A 135 -4.83 2.18 30.18
C VAL A 135 -4.79 1.60 28.77
N VAL A 136 -5.64 2.15 27.91
CA VAL A 136 -5.82 1.75 26.52
C VAL A 136 -4.72 2.33 25.64
N VAL A 137 -4.14 1.51 24.75
CA VAL A 137 -3.24 1.99 23.70
C VAL A 137 -3.96 1.95 22.36
N SER A 138 -4.01 3.09 21.69
CA SER A 138 -4.67 3.23 20.38
C SER A 138 -3.78 3.92 19.37
N ALA A 139 -4.06 3.77 18.08
CA ALA A 139 -3.30 4.45 17.03
C ALA A 139 -4.15 4.90 15.85
N ALA A 140 -3.81 6.07 15.31
CA ALA A 140 -4.35 6.59 14.05
C ALA A 140 -3.58 5.99 12.87
N LEU A 141 -4.29 5.20 12.05
CA LEU A 141 -3.71 4.49 10.91
C LEU A 141 -4.22 5.06 9.59
N VAL A 142 -3.36 5.08 8.58
CA VAL A 142 -3.75 5.46 7.22
C VAL A 142 -4.72 4.41 6.67
N ALA A 143 -5.96 4.82 6.37
CA ALA A 143 -7.02 3.91 5.97
C ALA A 143 -6.68 3.09 4.71
N ASP A 144 -6.08 3.72 3.69
CA ASP A 144 -5.67 3.01 2.47
C ASP A 144 -4.60 1.93 2.74
N ALA A 145 -3.84 2.02 3.84
CA ALA A 145 -2.87 0.97 4.22
C ALA A 145 -3.53 -0.32 4.71
N ALA A 146 -4.81 -0.29 5.07
CA ALA A 146 -5.59 -1.51 5.31
C ALA A 146 -5.90 -2.23 3.98
N LEU A 147 -6.18 -1.46 2.93
CA LEU A 147 -6.71 -1.96 1.65
C LEU A 147 -5.63 -2.29 0.63
N SER A 148 -4.53 -1.53 0.64
CA SER A 148 -3.53 -1.56 -0.42
C SER A 148 -2.15 -1.78 0.18
N TYR A 149 -1.43 -2.76 -0.39
CA TYR A 149 -0.03 -2.93 -0.06
C TYR A 149 0.80 -1.68 -0.34
N ARG A 150 0.52 -0.98 -1.45
CA ARG A 150 1.28 0.22 -1.83
C ARG A 150 1.16 1.36 -0.82
N ALA A 151 -0.01 1.48 -0.21
CA ALA A 151 -0.15 2.38 0.92
C ALA A 151 0.59 1.84 2.15
N MET A 152 0.44 0.55 2.46
CA MET A 152 1.13 -0.08 3.59
C MET A 152 2.65 0.10 3.52
N GLU A 153 3.29 -0.21 2.40
CA GLU A 153 4.75 -0.08 2.22
C GLU A 153 5.22 1.38 2.29
N GLY A 154 4.39 2.31 1.82
CA GLY A 154 4.69 3.73 1.85
C GLY A 154 4.75 4.26 3.27
N TYR A 155 3.83 3.82 4.13
CA TYR A 155 3.70 4.29 5.50
C TYR A 155 4.34 3.37 6.54
N GLY A 156 4.68 2.12 6.19
CA GLY A 156 5.09 1.08 7.13
C GLY A 156 4.02 0.72 8.17
N GLN A 157 2.74 1.00 7.88
CA GLN A 157 1.62 0.72 8.79
C GLN A 157 0.91 -0.57 8.40
N SER A 158 1.47 -1.70 8.82
CA SER A 158 0.82 -3.00 8.66
C SER A 158 -0.23 -3.22 9.76
N TYR A 159 -1.51 -3.20 9.38
CA TYR A 159 -2.63 -3.46 10.29
C TYR A 159 -2.49 -4.78 11.06
N PRO A 160 -2.22 -5.94 10.44
CA PRO A 160 -2.09 -7.20 11.18
C PRO A 160 -0.91 -7.19 12.17
N LEU A 161 0.23 -6.58 11.81
CA LEU A 161 1.37 -6.51 12.73
C LEU A 161 1.11 -5.56 13.92
N LEU A 162 0.33 -4.50 13.70
CA LEU A 162 0.00 -3.52 14.72
C LEU A 162 -1.11 -4.01 15.67
N ALA A 163 -2.04 -4.81 15.16
CA ALA A 163 -3.23 -5.24 15.90
C ALA A 163 -2.91 -5.94 17.22
N GLY A 164 -1.83 -6.72 17.28
CA GLY A 164 -1.43 -7.46 18.49
C GLY A 164 -1.06 -6.55 19.67
N SER A 165 -0.59 -5.32 19.40
CA SER A 165 -0.10 -4.39 20.43
C SER A 165 -1.03 -3.19 20.68
N LEU A 166 -2.13 -3.08 19.93
CA LEU A 166 -3.13 -2.03 20.08
C LEU A 166 -4.40 -2.62 20.71
N ASP A 167 -5.09 -1.82 21.51
CA ASP A 167 -6.41 -2.14 22.06
C ASP A 167 -7.51 -1.55 21.17
N LEU A 168 -7.29 -0.34 20.64
CA LEU A 168 -8.16 0.32 19.66
C LEU A 168 -7.39 0.71 18.39
N ILE A 169 -8.02 0.48 17.25
CA ILE A 169 -7.43 0.75 15.93
C ILE A 169 -8.29 1.77 15.20
N LEU A 170 -7.70 2.89 14.80
CA LEU A 170 -8.45 4.02 14.25
C LEU A 170 -8.03 4.29 12.80
N PRO A 171 -8.64 3.61 11.80
CA PRO A 171 -8.42 3.97 10.41
C PRO A 171 -8.97 5.37 10.11
N MET A 172 -8.14 6.24 9.54
CA MET A 172 -8.53 7.61 9.15
C MET A 172 -9.21 7.60 7.78
N ALA A 173 -10.50 7.25 7.73
CA ALA A 173 -11.31 7.13 6.52
C ALA A 173 -11.83 8.49 6.02
N TYR A 174 -10.92 9.45 5.78
CA TYR A 174 -11.26 10.81 5.32
C TYR A 174 -11.50 10.84 3.80
N PHE A 175 -12.62 10.26 3.37
CA PHE A 175 -12.90 9.97 1.96
C PHE A 175 -12.76 11.18 1.02
N GLN A 176 -13.18 12.39 1.41
CA GLN A 176 -13.04 13.57 0.53
C GLN A 176 -11.59 14.05 0.45
N LEU A 177 -10.85 13.99 1.56
CA LEU A 177 -9.42 14.33 1.56
C LEU A 177 -8.62 13.37 0.69
N GLU A 178 -8.96 12.09 0.76
CA GLU A 178 -8.36 11.00 -0.03
C GLU A 178 -8.95 10.90 -1.46
N ARG A 179 -9.94 11.74 -1.80
CA ARG A 179 -10.63 11.77 -3.10
C ARG A 179 -11.22 10.42 -3.50
N LYS A 180 -11.85 9.74 -2.55
CA LYS A 180 -12.54 8.46 -2.69
C LYS A 180 -14.06 8.68 -2.70
N PRO A 181 -14.88 7.75 -3.24
CA PRO A 181 -16.31 7.74 -2.98
C PRO A 181 -16.61 7.47 -1.50
N VAL A 182 -17.78 7.87 -1.01
CA VAL A 182 -18.15 7.68 0.41
C VAL A 182 -18.21 6.19 0.80
N GLU A 183 -18.60 5.33 -0.15
CA GLU A 183 -18.66 3.87 -0.01
C GLU A 183 -17.31 3.24 0.37
N TRP A 184 -16.19 3.88 0.03
CA TRP A 184 -14.84 3.41 0.39
C TRP A 184 -14.66 3.25 1.91
N ILE A 185 -15.42 4.00 2.73
CA ILE A 185 -15.41 3.85 4.19
C ILE A 185 -15.83 2.44 4.62
N ALA A 186 -16.82 1.84 3.94
CA ALA A 186 -17.27 0.49 4.26
C ALA A 186 -16.18 -0.55 3.95
N ASP A 187 -15.43 -0.36 2.85
CA ASP A 187 -14.30 -1.23 2.51
C ASP A 187 -13.19 -1.11 3.57
N VAL A 188 -12.87 0.12 3.99
CA VAL A 188 -11.91 0.38 5.07
C VAL A 188 -12.33 -0.34 6.35
N ASN A 189 -13.60 -0.25 6.75
CA ASN A 189 -14.12 -0.91 7.94
C ASN A 189 -14.00 -2.43 7.83
N PHE A 190 -14.51 -3.00 6.73
CA PHE A 190 -14.51 -4.44 6.49
C PHE A 190 -13.09 -5.02 6.55
N ILE A 191 -12.15 -4.39 5.85
CA ILE A 191 -10.77 -4.86 5.77
C ILE A 191 -10.00 -4.59 7.06
N SER A 192 -10.21 -3.45 7.72
CA SER A 192 -9.64 -3.20 9.05
C SER A 192 -10.11 -4.27 10.05
N ARG A 193 -11.39 -4.66 10.02
CA ARG A 193 -11.90 -5.74 10.87
C ARG A 193 -11.29 -7.10 10.51
N TYR A 194 -11.19 -7.41 9.22
CA TYR A 194 -10.54 -8.65 8.76
C TYR A 194 -9.11 -8.79 9.32
N TRP A 195 -8.29 -7.73 9.22
CA TRP A 195 -6.91 -7.76 9.69
C TRP A 195 -6.75 -7.85 11.21
N THR A 196 -7.74 -7.35 11.95
CA THR A 196 -7.63 -7.15 13.40
C THR A 196 -8.34 -8.24 14.19
N GLY A 197 -9.11 -9.10 13.51
CA GLY A 197 -9.93 -10.15 14.12
C GLY A 197 -11.06 -9.58 14.97
N SER A 198 -11.88 -10.43 15.59
CA SER A 198 -13.01 -9.99 16.43
C SER A 198 -12.62 -9.47 17.82
N GLY A 199 -11.37 -9.68 18.25
CA GLY A 199 -10.91 -9.39 19.61
C GLY A 199 -10.41 -7.96 19.87
N LYS A 200 -10.35 -7.10 18.86
CA LYS A 200 -9.83 -5.72 18.95
C LYS A 200 -10.90 -4.73 18.52
N ALA A 201 -11.00 -3.57 19.14
CA ALA A 201 -11.99 -2.58 18.70
C ALA A 201 -11.44 -1.74 17.53
N VAL A 202 -12.23 -1.58 16.48
CA VAL A 202 -11.96 -0.72 15.33
C VAL A 202 -12.91 0.47 15.42
N LEU A 203 -12.36 1.67 15.56
CA LEU A 203 -13.16 2.91 15.62
C LEU A 203 -12.86 3.76 14.39
N THR A 204 -13.85 3.95 13.52
CA THR A 204 -13.64 4.58 12.21
C THR A 204 -13.48 6.09 12.36
N GLY A 205 -12.32 6.59 11.94
CA GLY A 205 -12.01 8.02 11.87
C GLY A 205 -12.69 8.68 10.67
N LEU A 206 -13.59 9.61 10.94
CA LEU A 206 -14.37 10.37 9.97
C LEU A 206 -13.98 11.85 9.98
N GLN A 207 -14.06 12.46 8.80
CA GLN A 207 -13.84 13.89 8.64
C GLN A 207 -15.01 14.67 9.27
N GLY A 208 -14.70 15.53 10.22
CA GLY A 208 -15.66 16.43 10.88
C GLY A 208 -15.54 17.87 10.39
N TYR A 209 -15.08 18.10 9.16
CA TYR A 209 -14.80 19.43 8.63
C TYR A 209 -14.94 19.49 7.12
N GLN A 210 -14.99 20.72 6.61
CA GLN A 210 -14.83 21.04 5.19
C GLN A 210 -13.56 21.82 4.94
N LYS A 211 -13.11 21.86 3.69
CA LYS A 211 -11.89 22.58 3.30
C LYS A 211 -12.19 23.46 2.08
N PRO A 212 -12.34 24.78 2.25
CA PRO A 212 -12.64 25.71 1.17
C PRO A 212 -11.74 25.51 -0.05
N GLY A 213 -12.33 25.47 -1.24
CA GLY A 213 -11.62 25.26 -2.51
C GLY A 213 -11.12 23.82 -2.74
N ALA A 214 -11.30 22.91 -1.79
CA ALA A 214 -10.95 21.49 -1.94
C ALA A 214 -12.19 20.59 -1.87
N PHE A 215 -13.01 20.71 -0.82
CA PHE A 215 -14.23 19.93 -0.64
C PHE A 215 -15.18 20.55 0.37
N THR A 216 -16.47 20.25 0.20
CA THR A 216 -17.56 20.62 1.11
C THR A 216 -18.20 19.35 1.65
N LEU A 217 -18.54 19.34 2.93
CA LEU A 217 -19.26 18.24 3.57
C LEU A 217 -20.66 18.73 3.94
N ASP A 218 -21.55 18.70 2.94
CA ASP A 218 -22.95 19.10 3.09
C ASP A 218 -23.75 18.12 3.96
N PRO A 219 -24.95 18.50 4.44
CA PRO A 219 -25.77 17.63 5.28
C PRO A 219 -26.08 16.25 4.69
N VAL A 220 -26.37 16.16 3.39
CA VAL A 220 -26.72 14.89 2.73
C VAL A 220 -25.50 13.97 2.70
N THR A 221 -24.35 14.51 2.31
CA THR A 221 -23.09 13.78 2.27
C THR A 221 -22.66 13.36 3.68
N PHE A 222 -22.84 14.21 4.70
CA PHE A 222 -22.56 13.86 6.09
C PHE A 222 -23.44 12.72 6.59
N HIS A 223 -24.75 12.77 6.32
CA HIS A 223 -25.66 11.68 6.67
C HIS A 223 -25.27 10.36 5.99
N ARG A 224 -24.97 10.42 4.68
CA ARG A 224 -24.52 9.24 3.94
C ARG A 224 -23.21 8.66 4.50
N MET A 225 -22.26 9.52 4.88
CA MET A 225 -21.01 9.09 5.52
C MET A 225 -21.28 8.31 6.80
N LEU A 226 -22.23 8.77 7.64
CA LEU A 226 -22.61 8.07 8.87
C LEU A 226 -23.28 6.71 8.58
N GLU A 227 -24.19 6.66 7.61
CA GLU A 227 -24.87 5.41 7.19
C GLU A 227 -23.88 4.36 6.70
N VAL A 228 -22.88 4.76 5.91
CA VAL A 228 -21.85 3.85 5.38
C VAL A 228 -20.84 3.45 6.46
N ALA A 229 -20.51 4.34 7.38
CA ALA A 229 -19.52 4.08 8.42
C ALA A 229 -20.05 3.21 9.58
N ALA A 230 -21.35 3.26 9.87
CA ALA A 230 -21.94 2.55 11.01
C ALA A 230 -21.80 1.02 10.93
N PRO A 231 -21.96 0.37 9.76
CA PRO A 231 -21.68 -1.05 9.62
C PRO A 231 -20.18 -1.36 9.73
N GLY A 232 -19.83 -2.38 10.54
CA GLY A 232 -18.48 -2.93 10.62
C GLY A 232 -17.49 -2.14 11.47
N THR A 233 -17.95 -1.12 12.21
CA THR A 233 -17.16 -0.37 13.19
C THR A 233 -17.72 -0.54 14.60
N ASP A 234 -16.87 -0.47 15.62
CA ASP A 234 -17.32 -0.48 17.02
C ASP A 234 -17.59 0.94 17.55
N GLY A 235 -17.26 1.97 16.76
CA GLY A 235 -17.56 3.34 17.09
C GLY A 235 -17.02 4.36 16.08
N LEU A 236 -17.56 5.57 16.16
CA LEU A 236 -17.21 6.66 15.25
C LEU A 236 -16.31 7.67 15.95
N VAL A 237 -15.27 8.10 15.26
CA VAL A 237 -14.32 9.13 15.73
C VAL A 237 -14.35 10.28 14.74
N PHE A 238 -14.50 11.52 15.23
CA PHE A 238 -14.55 12.69 14.35
C PHE A 238 -13.33 13.59 14.57
N TYR A 239 -12.72 14.03 13.48
CA TYR A 239 -11.62 14.98 13.53
C TYR A 239 -11.82 16.17 12.58
N PRO A 240 -11.57 17.41 13.02
CA PRO A 240 -11.39 17.86 14.41
C PRO A 240 -12.74 18.24 15.06
N TYR A 241 -12.84 18.02 16.38
CA TYR A 241 -14.06 18.24 17.15
C TYR A 241 -14.68 19.64 17.00
N LEU A 242 -13.86 20.70 16.93
CA LEU A 242 -14.37 22.07 16.89
C LEU A 242 -15.13 22.39 15.60
N TYR A 243 -14.64 21.88 14.45
CA TYR A 243 -15.27 22.13 13.14
C TYR A 243 -16.60 21.39 12.98
N LEU A 244 -16.73 20.22 13.63
CA LEU A 244 -17.95 19.42 13.65
C LEU A 244 -19.14 20.18 14.26
N PHE A 245 -18.89 21.09 15.20
CA PHE A 245 -19.93 21.83 15.93
C PHE A 245 -19.93 23.33 15.65
N GLY A 246 -19.31 23.78 14.57
CA GLY A 246 -19.32 25.20 14.18
C GLY A 246 -18.51 26.12 15.10
N ARG A 247 -17.54 25.58 15.85
CA ARG A 247 -16.77 26.31 16.86
C ARG A 247 -15.32 26.60 16.48
N GLY A 248 -14.89 26.22 15.28
CA GLY A 248 -13.57 26.57 14.79
C GLY A 248 -13.62 27.67 13.74
N GLU A 249 -12.71 27.63 12.77
CA GLU A 249 -12.67 28.63 11.70
C GLU A 249 -13.96 28.53 10.86
N PRO A 250 -14.71 29.64 10.66
CA PRO A 250 -15.98 29.62 9.95
C PRO A 250 -15.94 28.94 8.58
N SER A 251 -14.84 29.09 7.87
CA SER A 251 -14.63 28.52 6.54
C SER A 251 -14.46 26.98 6.54
N HIS A 252 -14.06 26.38 7.67
CA HIS A 252 -13.83 24.94 7.81
C HIS A 252 -14.92 24.22 8.62
N ASN A 253 -15.77 24.98 9.30
CA ASN A 253 -16.92 24.47 10.06
C ASN A 253 -17.91 23.75 9.14
N LEU A 254 -18.55 22.70 9.64
CA LEU A 254 -19.64 22.05 8.92
C LEU A 254 -20.85 22.98 8.79
N GLU A 255 -21.51 22.93 7.63
CA GLU A 255 -22.75 23.67 7.35
C GLU A 255 -23.98 22.93 7.89
N ILE A 256 -23.84 22.33 9.08
CA ILE A 256 -24.88 21.57 9.78
C ILE A 256 -24.97 22.12 11.19
N ASP A 257 -26.18 22.46 11.62
CA ASP A 257 -26.40 22.88 13.01
C ASP A 257 -25.98 21.77 14.01
N ALA A 258 -25.45 22.18 15.16
CA ALA A 258 -24.90 21.27 16.15
C ALA A 258 -25.96 20.28 16.69
N ALA A 259 -27.21 20.69 16.87
CA ALA A 259 -28.27 19.80 17.36
C ALA A 259 -28.60 18.71 16.33
N ARG A 260 -28.65 19.07 15.04
CA ARG A 260 -28.84 18.11 13.95
C ARG A 260 -27.67 17.16 13.81
N THR A 261 -26.44 17.67 13.94
CA THR A 261 -25.22 16.86 13.93
C THR A 261 -25.25 15.81 15.05
N ILE A 262 -25.59 16.21 16.28
CA ILE A 262 -25.71 15.30 17.42
C ILE A 262 -26.80 14.25 17.18
N ALA A 263 -27.97 14.65 16.67
CA ALA A 263 -29.06 13.73 16.38
C ALA A 263 -28.65 12.68 15.33
N ALA A 264 -28.01 13.12 14.24
CA ALA A 264 -27.51 12.24 13.19
C ALA A 264 -26.51 11.21 13.72
N ILE A 265 -25.53 11.66 14.50
CA ILE A 265 -24.51 10.79 15.11
C ILE A 265 -25.17 9.78 16.06
N LYS A 266 -26.13 10.21 16.88
CA LYS A 266 -26.85 9.32 17.81
C LYS A 266 -27.64 8.24 17.07
N THR A 267 -28.27 8.57 15.95
CA THR A 267 -29.02 7.61 15.13
C THR A 267 -28.09 6.60 14.46
N ALA A 268 -26.92 7.03 14.00
CA ALA A 268 -25.98 6.17 13.28
C ALA A 268 -25.03 5.38 14.19
N SER A 269 -24.79 5.83 15.42
CA SER A 269 -23.84 5.14 16.31
C SER A 269 -24.38 3.76 16.65
N PRO A 270 -23.59 2.68 16.46
CA PRO A 270 -23.97 1.36 16.96
C PRO A 270 -24.21 1.47 18.47
N ALA A 271 -25.21 0.73 18.98
CA ALA A 271 -25.47 0.69 20.43
C ALA A 271 -24.16 0.35 21.14
N VAL A 272 -23.72 1.21 22.06
CA VAL A 272 -22.46 1.03 22.79
C VAL A 272 -22.54 -0.30 23.54
N ALA A 273 -21.94 -1.34 22.99
CA ALA A 273 -21.56 -2.50 23.79
C ALA A 273 -20.52 -1.98 24.76
N THR A 274 -20.84 -1.96 26.05
CA THR A 274 -19.85 -1.72 27.10
C THR A 274 -18.74 -2.73 26.91
N VAL A 275 -17.60 -2.28 26.37
CA VAL A 275 -16.37 -3.07 26.38
C VAL A 275 -15.87 -3.08 27.82
N ASP A 276 -16.49 -3.93 28.63
CA ASP A 276 -15.87 -4.38 29.86
C ASP A 276 -14.65 -5.22 29.46
N PRO A 277 -13.50 -5.06 30.14
CA PRO A 277 -12.32 -5.86 29.84
C PRO A 277 -12.70 -7.34 29.93
N VAL A 278 -12.63 -8.00 28.78
CA VAL A 278 -13.05 -9.39 28.60
C VAL A 278 -12.29 -10.28 29.59
N GLN A 279 -12.97 -10.75 30.63
CA GLN A 279 -12.60 -12.00 31.28
C GLN A 279 -12.88 -13.10 30.26
N GLN A 280 -11.83 -13.62 29.61
CA GLN A 280 -11.99 -14.72 28.65
C GLN A 280 -12.37 -16.00 29.40
N PRO A 281 -13.49 -16.67 29.06
CA PRO A 281 -13.71 -18.05 29.45
C PRO A 281 -12.88 -18.96 28.55
N VAL A 282 -12.20 -19.94 29.16
CA VAL A 282 -11.51 -21.04 28.48
C VAL A 282 -12.54 -21.83 27.66
N PRO A 283 -12.32 -22.10 26.35
CA PRO A 283 -13.30 -22.84 25.55
C PRO A 283 -13.31 -24.32 25.94
N ALA A 284 -14.51 -24.82 26.25
CA ALA A 284 -14.78 -26.25 26.36
C ALA A 284 -14.80 -26.91 24.97
N ARG A 285 -14.36 -28.17 24.92
CA ARG A 285 -14.30 -29.01 23.72
C ARG A 285 -15.68 -29.18 23.05
N PRO A 286 -15.74 -29.34 21.71
CA PRO A 286 -16.99 -29.49 20.99
C PRO A 286 -17.45 -30.96 21.00
N ASP A 287 -18.71 -31.19 21.32
CA ASP A 287 -19.42 -32.40 20.92
C ASP A 287 -20.78 -32.04 20.28
N ALA A 288 -20.99 -32.68 19.12
CA ALA A 288 -22.22 -33.11 18.47
C ALA A 288 -23.40 -32.14 18.21
N ASN A 289 -23.62 -31.93 16.90
CA ASN A 289 -24.86 -31.61 16.17
C ASN A 289 -26.13 -32.25 16.79
N PRO A 290 -27.35 -31.69 16.65
CA PRO A 290 -28.04 -31.78 15.34
C PRO A 290 -29.07 -30.68 14.96
N SER A 291 -29.42 -30.70 13.68
CA SER A 291 -30.74 -30.45 13.04
C SER A 291 -31.03 -29.09 12.38
N ALA A 292 -31.23 -29.16 11.06
CA ALA A 292 -31.77 -28.12 10.18
C ALA A 292 -33.30 -27.93 10.30
N PRO A 293 -33.84 -26.88 9.68
CA PRO A 293 -35.03 -27.05 8.84
C PRO A 293 -34.92 -26.39 7.45
N GLY A 294 -35.67 -26.95 6.51
CA GLY A 294 -35.77 -26.60 5.10
C GLY A 294 -36.74 -25.46 4.75
N PRO A 295 -37.10 -25.29 3.45
CA PRO A 295 -37.35 -23.99 2.82
C PRO A 295 -38.82 -23.68 2.48
N SER A 296 -39.16 -22.39 2.36
CA SER A 296 -40.28 -21.79 1.60
C SER A 296 -40.08 -20.27 1.55
N GLU A 297 -40.55 -19.43 0.63
CA GLU A 297 -41.39 -19.54 -0.57
C GLU A 297 -41.20 -18.24 -1.37
N ARG A 298 -41.38 -18.30 -2.71
CA ARG A 298 -41.43 -17.12 -3.58
C ARG A 298 -42.80 -16.44 -3.50
N SER A 299 -42.84 -15.11 -3.60
CA SER A 299 -44.01 -14.41 -4.14
C SER A 299 -43.59 -13.28 -5.07
N SER A 300 -44.08 -13.39 -6.30
CA SER A 300 -44.06 -12.41 -7.39
C SER A 300 -45.15 -11.36 -7.22
N THR A 301 -44.86 -10.09 -7.52
CA THR A 301 -45.82 -9.17 -8.13
C THR A 301 -45.11 -8.19 -9.06
N GLY A 302 -45.66 -8.04 -10.27
CA GLY A 302 -45.14 -7.17 -11.33
C GLY A 302 -45.57 -5.70 -11.19
N GLY A 303 -44.88 -4.84 -11.93
CA GLY A 303 -45.21 -3.44 -12.12
C GLY A 303 -44.45 -2.87 -13.31
N ILE A 304 -45.19 -2.50 -14.35
CA ILE A 304 -44.75 -2.00 -15.65
C ILE A 304 -44.28 -0.54 -15.49
N GLY A 305 -43.11 -0.19 -16.03
CA GLY A 305 -42.50 1.15 -15.94
C GLY A 305 -43.10 2.19 -16.89
N PRO A 306 -42.40 3.32 -17.12
CA PRO A 306 -42.50 3.93 -18.44
C PRO A 306 -41.15 4.47 -18.98
N TRP A 307 -40.75 3.92 -20.13
CA TRP A 307 -39.48 4.04 -20.86
C TRP A 307 -39.34 5.29 -21.76
N TRP A 308 -39.83 6.47 -21.36
CA TRP A 308 -39.87 7.66 -22.26
C TRP A 308 -38.95 8.82 -21.88
N LEU A 309 -38.16 8.72 -20.81
CA LEU A 309 -37.21 9.79 -20.40
C LEU A 309 -35.79 9.66 -20.99
N ILE A 310 -35.49 8.58 -21.73
CA ILE A 310 -34.15 8.31 -22.27
C ILE A 310 -33.88 9.03 -23.62
N ALA A 311 -34.89 9.63 -24.26
CA ALA A 311 -34.75 10.18 -25.61
C ALA A 311 -34.25 11.65 -25.71
N TRP A 312 -34.05 12.38 -24.59
CA TRP A 312 -33.65 13.79 -24.65
C TRP A 312 -32.19 14.09 -24.23
N VAL A 313 -31.45 13.12 -23.67
CA VAL A 313 -30.07 13.35 -23.20
C VAL A 313 -29.02 13.18 -24.31
N VAL A 314 -29.37 12.57 -25.44
CA VAL A 314 -28.39 12.23 -26.50
C VAL A 314 -28.16 13.36 -27.52
N ALA A 315 -28.93 14.45 -27.50
CA ALA A 315 -28.76 15.55 -28.47
C ALA A 315 -27.95 16.77 -27.97
N ALA A 316 -27.58 16.84 -26.68
CA ALA A 316 -26.92 18.04 -26.10
C ALA A 316 -25.41 17.88 -25.79
N THR A 317 -24.85 16.66 -25.87
CA THR A 317 -23.43 16.38 -25.58
C THR A 317 -22.53 16.28 -26.83
N GLY A 318 -23.07 16.50 -28.02
CA GLY A 318 -22.37 16.32 -29.30
C GLY A 318 -21.50 17.48 -29.80
N ILE A 319 -21.56 18.68 -29.21
CA ILE A 319 -20.89 19.88 -29.78
C ILE A 319 -19.67 20.37 -28.96
N SER A 320 -19.45 19.87 -27.74
CA SER A 320 -18.36 20.38 -26.88
C SER A 320 -17.07 19.55 -26.91
N ALA A 321 -17.06 18.34 -27.49
CA ALA A 321 -15.88 17.46 -27.53
C ALA A 321 -14.91 17.77 -28.69
N GLY A 322 -15.41 18.28 -29.83
CA GLY A 322 -14.60 18.54 -31.01
C GLY A 322 -13.64 19.74 -30.89
N ALA A 323 -14.05 20.79 -30.17
CA ALA A 323 -13.25 22.01 -30.02
C ALA A 323 -12.03 21.82 -29.08
N VAL A 324 -12.16 20.96 -28.08
CA VAL A 324 -11.09 20.68 -27.11
C VAL A 324 -9.98 19.83 -27.74
N LEU A 325 -10.34 18.87 -28.59
CA LEU A 325 -9.36 18.04 -29.30
C LEU A 325 -8.56 18.81 -30.35
N TRP A 326 -9.16 19.81 -31.02
CA TRP A 326 -8.45 20.68 -31.96
C TRP A 326 -7.50 21.68 -31.27
N LEU A 327 -7.87 22.19 -30.08
CA LEU A 327 -7.02 23.05 -29.26
C LEU A 327 -5.82 22.31 -28.63
N LEU A 328 -5.97 21.02 -28.32
CA LEU A 328 -4.87 20.20 -27.83
C LEU A 328 -3.90 19.78 -28.94
N TRP A 329 -4.39 19.56 -30.16
CA TRP A 329 -3.56 19.25 -31.32
C TRP A 329 -2.74 20.46 -31.78
N SER A 330 -3.34 21.65 -31.86
CA SER A 330 -2.66 22.89 -32.32
C SER A 330 -1.58 23.42 -31.37
N ARG A 331 -1.56 22.99 -30.09
CA ARG A 331 -0.52 23.37 -29.11
C ARG A 331 0.73 22.49 -29.16
N ARG A 332 0.71 21.35 -29.84
CA ARG A 332 1.84 20.40 -29.87
C ARG A 332 2.96 20.78 -30.87
N GLU A 333 2.68 21.66 -31.83
CA GLU A 333 3.65 22.05 -32.88
C GLU A 333 4.41 23.36 -32.62
N ARG A 334 4.35 23.94 -31.41
CA ARG A 334 5.07 25.20 -31.12
C ARG A 334 5.93 25.13 -29.86
N GLN A 335 7.04 24.40 -29.91
CA GLN A 335 8.22 24.73 -29.11
C GLN A 335 9.51 24.50 -29.93
N PRO A 336 10.35 25.54 -30.15
CA PRO A 336 11.65 25.40 -30.78
C PRO A 336 12.72 24.96 -29.78
N GLY A 337 13.67 24.17 -30.27
CA GLY A 337 14.63 23.39 -29.49
C GLY A 337 15.70 24.16 -28.72
N LEU A 338 16.12 23.57 -27.60
CA LEU A 338 17.33 23.91 -26.86
C LEU A 338 18.45 22.95 -27.27
N ARG A 339 19.42 23.48 -28.02
CA ARG A 339 20.70 22.83 -28.34
C ARG A 339 21.60 22.84 -27.10
N SER A 340 22.08 21.68 -26.67
CA SER A 340 23.31 21.56 -25.87
C SER A 340 24.46 21.08 -26.78
N SER A 341 25.59 21.75 -26.65
CA SER A 341 26.81 21.64 -27.45
C SER A 341 27.49 20.27 -27.41
N ARG A 342 28.02 19.86 -28.57
CA ARG A 342 28.90 18.71 -28.80
C ARG A 342 30.26 18.87 -28.12
N GLY A 343 30.76 17.78 -27.54
CA GLY A 343 32.18 17.46 -27.39
C GLY A 343 32.39 16.05 -27.94
N GLY A 344 33.23 15.92 -28.97
CA GLY A 344 33.34 14.72 -29.80
C GLY A 344 34.17 13.59 -29.19
N GLY A 345 33.83 12.37 -29.60
CA GLY A 345 34.56 11.14 -29.36
C GLY A 345 33.75 9.98 -29.94
N ASP A 346 34.23 9.40 -31.03
CA ASP A 346 33.54 8.41 -31.86
C ASP A 346 33.02 7.21 -31.07
N ALA A 347 31.70 7.02 -31.06
CA ALA A 347 31.04 5.77 -30.73
C ALA A 347 29.67 5.77 -31.43
N VAL A 348 29.33 4.66 -32.08
CA VAL A 348 28.02 4.43 -32.73
C VAL A 348 26.91 4.66 -31.69
N GLU A 349 26.19 5.77 -31.79
CA GLU A 349 24.96 6.03 -31.03
C GLU A 349 23.90 5.03 -31.48
N THR A 350 23.61 4.04 -30.64
CA THR A 350 22.45 3.18 -30.83
C THR A 350 21.21 3.94 -30.37
N ASP A 351 20.33 4.23 -31.31
CA ASP A 351 19.16 5.08 -31.21
C ASP A 351 18.23 4.71 -30.03
N ALA A 352 18.23 5.54 -28.98
CA ALA A 352 17.37 5.37 -27.82
C ALA A 352 15.86 5.59 -28.12
N ASN A 353 15.52 6.04 -29.34
CA ASN A 353 14.16 6.34 -29.78
C ASN A 353 13.58 5.32 -30.79
N GLY A 354 14.31 4.24 -31.10
CA GLY A 354 13.79 3.19 -31.98
C GLY A 354 12.56 2.45 -31.41
N PRO A 355 11.77 1.77 -32.26
CA PRO A 355 10.62 0.97 -31.80
C PRO A 355 11.06 -0.11 -30.82
N LEU A 356 10.15 -0.49 -29.90
CA LEU A 356 10.41 -1.62 -29.01
C LEU A 356 10.49 -2.91 -29.83
N ALA A 357 11.49 -3.73 -29.53
CA ALA A 357 11.60 -5.07 -30.08
C ALA A 357 10.45 -5.96 -29.58
N ASP A 358 10.11 -6.99 -30.36
CA ASP A 358 9.14 -8.01 -29.97
C ASP A 358 9.65 -8.76 -28.73
N TRP A 359 8.85 -8.74 -27.66
CA TRP A 359 9.20 -9.37 -26.39
C TRP A 359 9.38 -10.88 -26.53
N ARG A 360 8.70 -11.54 -27.48
CA ARG A 360 8.86 -12.99 -27.71
C ARG A 360 10.25 -13.31 -28.25
N GLN A 361 10.77 -12.48 -29.16
CA GLN A 361 12.13 -12.61 -29.69
C GLN A 361 13.19 -12.32 -28.63
N LEU A 362 12.94 -11.30 -27.79
CA LEU A 362 13.81 -11.01 -26.64
C LEU A 362 13.83 -12.20 -25.67
N ASN A 363 12.67 -12.76 -25.31
CA ASN A 363 12.57 -13.89 -24.40
C ASN A 363 13.29 -15.13 -24.95
N GLN A 364 13.13 -15.43 -26.23
CA GLN A 364 13.84 -16.53 -26.90
C GLN A 364 15.36 -16.35 -26.83
N SER A 365 15.84 -15.12 -27.10
CA SER A 365 17.27 -14.78 -27.04
C SER A 365 17.83 -14.99 -25.63
N ILE A 366 17.06 -14.62 -24.60
CA ILE A 366 17.42 -14.80 -23.19
C ILE A 366 17.49 -16.29 -22.83
N GLN A 367 16.50 -17.08 -23.25
CA GLN A 367 16.42 -18.51 -22.94
C GLN A 367 17.57 -19.33 -23.55
N VAL A 368 18.09 -18.93 -24.73
CA VAL A 368 19.27 -19.56 -25.34
C VAL A 368 20.61 -19.00 -24.83
N GLY A 369 20.57 -18.14 -23.80
CA GLY A 369 21.76 -17.56 -23.17
C GLY A 369 22.39 -16.39 -23.93
N SER A 370 21.75 -15.87 -24.97
CA SER A 370 22.22 -14.75 -25.79
C SER A 370 21.78 -13.40 -25.21
N VAL A 371 22.29 -13.06 -24.02
CA VAL A 371 22.00 -11.78 -23.37
C VAL A 371 23.01 -10.73 -23.81
N SER A 372 22.66 -9.93 -24.83
CA SER A 372 23.48 -8.79 -25.25
C SER A 372 23.08 -7.51 -24.52
N GLY A 373 23.97 -6.52 -24.50
CA GLY A 373 23.65 -5.20 -23.95
C GLY A 373 22.47 -4.51 -24.65
N GLN A 374 22.24 -4.78 -25.94
CA GLN A 374 21.05 -4.32 -26.68
C GLN A 374 19.76 -4.95 -26.15
N VAL A 375 19.77 -6.26 -25.85
CA VAL A 375 18.64 -6.95 -25.22
C VAL A 375 18.32 -6.30 -23.87
N CYS A 376 19.33 -6.04 -23.04
CA CYS A 376 19.14 -5.37 -21.75
C CYS A 376 18.47 -4.00 -21.89
N VAL A 377 18.90 -3.18 -22.85
CA VAL A 377 18.30 -1.85 -23.10
C VAL A 377 16.83 -1.97 -23.52
N GLN A 378 16.49 -2.91 -24.41
CA GLN A 378 15.11 -3.11 -24.85
C GLN A 378 14.21 -3.60 -23.71
N VAL A 379 14.66 -4.58 -22.92
CA VAL A 379 13.92 -5.07 -21.74
C VAL A 379 13.73 -3.95 -20.71
N SER A 380 14.78 -3.18 -20.42
CA SER A 380 14.71 -2.04 -19.50
C SER A 380 13.67 -1.00 -19.94
N ARG A 381 13.56 -0.73 -21.24
CA ARG A 381 12.51 0.17 -21.78
C ARG A 381 11.12 -0.43 -21.61
N ILE A 382 10.94 -1.73 -21.88
CA ILE A 382 9.67 -2.44 -21.65
C ILE A 382 9.22 -2.30 -20.18
N LEU A 383 10.13 -2.56 -19.23
CA LEU A 383 9.84 -2.47 -17.79
C LEU A 383 9.51 -1.03 -17.36
N ARG A 384 10.29 -0.04 -17.83
CA ARG A 384 10.08 1.38 -17.49
C ARG A 384 8.77 1.94 -18.05
N ASN A 385 8.30 1.45 -19.20
CA ASN A 385 7.03 1.89 -19.81
C ASN A 385 5.79 1.54 -18.98
N HIS A 386 5.85 0.47 -18.18
CA HIS A 386 4.73 0.06 -17.33
C HIS A 386 4.65 0.91 -16.05
N GLY A 387 5.82 1.29 -15.51
CA GLY A 387 5.92 1.99 -14.23
C GLY A 387 5.34 1.21 -13.04
N PRO A 388 5.50 1.71 -11.81
CA PRO A 388 5.08 0.98 -10.62
C PRO A 388 3.58 0.68 -10.57
N ARG A 389 2.73 1.67 -10.93
CA ARG A 389 1.26 1.50 -10.91
C ARG A 389 0.77 0.51 -11.96
N GLY A 390 1.37 0.50 -13.15
CA GLY A 390 1.03 -0.45 -14.20
C GLY A 390 1.41 -1.88 -13.80
N ILE A 391 2.56 -2.03 -13.13
CA ILE A 391 3.00 -3.32 -12.59
C ILE A 391 2.00 -3.90 -11.61
N ASP A 392 1.51 -3.11 -10.65
CA ASP A 392 0.55 -3.63 -9.65
C ASP A 392 -0.78 -4.01 -10.27
N LYS A 393 -1.30 -3.15 -11.15
CA LYS A 393 -2.55 -3.44 -11.86
C LYS A 393 -2.42 -4.76 -12.62
N ASN A 394 -1.34 -4.95 -13.35
CA ASN A 394 -1.12 -6.16 -14.12
C ASN A 394 -0.83 -7.39 -13.25
N ARG A 395 -0.21 -7.23 -12.07
CA ARG A 395 -0.08 -8.31 -11.07
C ARG A 395 -1.43 -8.78 -10.53
N LEU A 396 -2.33 -7.85 -10.23
CA LEU A 396 -3.69 -8.18 -9.83
C LEU A 396 -4.42 -8.91 -10.96
N LEU A 397 -4.36 -8.40 -12.20
CA LEU A 397 -4.97 -9.04 -13.37
C LEU A 397 -4.39 -10.42 -13.65
N TYR A 398 -3.08 -10.58 -13.55
CA TYR A 398 -2.42 -11.88 -13.71
C TYR A 398 -2.82 -12.84 -12.60
N THR A 399 -3.05 -12.36 -11.38
CA THR A 399 -3.60 -13.17 -10.30
C THR A 399 -5.02 -13.65 -10.60
N LEU A 400 -5.89 -12.79 -11.12
CA LEU A 400 -7.22 -13.20 -11.58
C LEU A 400 -7.13 -14.24 -12.70
N PHE A 401 -6.19 -14.08 -13.63
CA PHE A 401 -5.91 -15.06 -14.67
C PHE A 401 -5.49 -16.41 -14.08
N LEU A 402 -4.57 -16.43 -13.11
CA LEU A 402 -4.15 -17.66 -12.43
C LEU A 402 -5.29 -18.30 -11.64
N VAL A 403 -6.13 -17.51 -10.96
CA VAL A 403 -7.32 -18.00 -10.27
C VAL A 403 -8.29 -18.67 -11.25
N LYS A 404 -8.56 -18.03 -12.40
CA LYS A 404 -9.40 -18.58 -13.47
C LYS A 404 -8.84 -19.90 -14.00
N ARG A 405 -7.52 -19.97 -14.22
CA ARG A 405 -6.82 -21.17 -14.73
C ARG A 405 -6.77 -22.32 -13.72
N SER A 406 -6.87 -22.02 -12.44
CA SER A 406 -6.73 -23.01 -11.36
C SER A 406 -8.04 -23.70 -10.99
N ASP A 407 -9.14 -23.38 -11.69
CA ASP A 407 -10.50 -23.87 -11.40
C ASP A 407 -10.90 -23.74 -9.92
N GLY A 408 -10.37 -22.70 -9.26
CA GLY A 408 -10.65 -22.39 -7.86
C GLY A 408 -9.97 -23.26 -6.79
N ALA A 409 -9.08 -24.17 -7.19
CA ALA A 409 -8.32 -25.00 -6.26
C ALA A 409 -7.02 -24.30 -5.81
N LEU A 410 -6.83 -24.15 -4.50
CA LEU A 410 -5.61 -23.53 -3.93
C LEU A 410 -4.34 -24.28 -4.26
N ALA A 411 -4.36 -25.61 -4.29
CA ALA A 411 -3.19 -26.39 -4.69
C ALA A 411 -2.76 -26.05 -6.14
N SER A 412 -3.71 -26.04 -7.08
CA SER A 412 -3.45 -25.70 -8.48
C SER A 412 -2.95 -24.27 -8.66
N PHE A 413 -3.49 -23.33 -7.89
CA PHE A 413 -3.01 -21.95 -7.90
C PHE A 413 -1.61 -21.83 -7.33
N LEU A 414 -1.31 -22.50 -6.22
CA LEU A 414 0.03 -22.52 -5.64
C LEU A 414 1.05 -23.13 -6.61
N ASP A 415 0.68 -24.17 -7.34
CA ASP A 415 1.54 -24.75 -8.38
C ASP A 415 1.76 -23.79 -9.54
N ALA A 416 0.72 -23.09 -10.01
CA ALA A 416 0.84 -22.06 -11.05
C ALA A 416 1.65 -20.84 -10.57
N VAL A 417 1.54 -20.47 -9.30
CA VAL A 417 2.34 -19.42 -8.67
C VAL A 417 3.81 -19.83 -8.56
N ARG A 418 4.10 -21.10 -8.27
CA ARG A 418 5.47 -21.63 -8.18
C ARG A 418 6.20 -21.65 -9.51
N SER A 419 5.48 -21.79 -10.63
CA SER A 419 6.10 -21.71 -11.96
C SER A 419 6.52 -20.29 -12.35
N VAL A 420 6.02 -19.27 -11.66
CA VAL A 420 6.34 -17.87 -11.94
C VAL A 420 7.47 -17.40 -11.00
N PRO A 421 8.62 -16.97 -11.53
CA PRO A 421 9.75 -16.55 -10.71
C PRO A 421 9.38 -15.45 -9.71
N GLY A 422 9.73 -15.66 -8.43
CA GLY A 422 9.50 -14.69 -7.35
C GLY A 422 8.07 -14.61 -6.81
N TRP A 423 7.14 -15.40 -7.34
CA TRP A 423 5.73 -15.30 -6.97
C TRP A 423 5.27 -16.11 -5.77
N GLN A 424 6.12 -16.95 -5.16
CA GLN A 424 5.70 -17.78 -4.02
C GLN A 424 5.01 -16.99 -2.88
N GLN A 425 5.56 -15.84 -2.51
CA GLN A 425 4.95 -14.96 -1.50
C GLN A 425 4.04 -13.89 -2.15
N LEU A 426 4.43 -13.38 -3.32
CA LEU A 426 3.71 -12.30 -4.00
C LEU A 426 2.34 -12.74 -4.54
N GLY A 427 2.23 -13.98 -5.05
CA GLY A 427 0.99 -14.54 -5.58
C GLY A 427 -0.08 -14.73 -4.51
N LEU A 428 0.30 -15.23 -3.34
CA LEU A 428 -0.61 -15.33 -2.18
C LEU A 428 -1.09 -13.95 -1.72
N ARG A 429 -0.17 -12.98 -1.70
CA ARG A 429 -0.50 -11.60 -1.35
C ARG A 429 -1.46 -10.95 -2.35
N ASN A 430 -1.22 -11.12 -3.65
CA ASN A 430 -2.11 -10.60 -4.68
C ASN A 430 -3.47 -11.33 -4.68
N LEU A 431 -3.49 -12.62 -4.33
CA LEU A 431 -4.74 -13.38 -4.17
C LEU A 431 -5.57 -12.81 -3.02
N GLN A 432 -4.90 -12.49 -1.92
CA GLN A 432 -5.51 -11.81 -0.80
C GLN A 432 -6.03 -10.44 -1.21
N GLU A 433 -5.26 -9.63 -1.93
CA GLU A 433 -5.71 -8.34 -2.47
C GLU A 433 -6.92 -8.47 -3.41
N ALA A 434 -6.93 -9.44 -4.31
CA ALA A 434 -8.07 -9.75 -5.17
C ALA A 434 -9.32 -10.12 -4.37
N THR A 435 -9.14 -10.82 -3.24
CA THR A 435 -10.22 -11.16 -2.32
C THR A 435 -10.74 -9.92 -1.58
N MET A 436 -9.84 -9.05 -1.12
CA MET A 436 -10.21 -7.78 -0.47
C MET A 436 -10.98 -6.86 -1.42
N LEU A 437 -10.63 -6.84 -2.71
CA LEU A 437 -11.31 -6.08 -3.75
C LEU A 437 -12.61 -6.74 -4.25
N ARG A 438 -13.03 -7.87 -3.66
CA ARG A 438 -14.21 -8.66 -4.04
C ARG A 438 -14.21 -9.14 -5.51
N LEU A 439 -13.02 -9.28 -6.08
CA LEU A 439 -12.81 -9.86 -7.42
C LEU A 439 -12.69 -11.40 -7.33
N VAL A 440 -12.31 -11.89 -6.16
CA VAL A 440 -12.24 -13.30 -5.79
C VAL A 440 -13.01 -13.49 -4.48
N LEU A 441 -13.73 -14.59 -4.35
CA LEU A 441 -14.34 -15.05 -3.11
C LEU A 441 -13.53 -16.23 -2.58
N GLN A 442 -13.28 -16.27 -1.27
CA GLN A 442 -12.65 -17.40 -0.62
C GLN A 442 -13.67 -18.13 0.27
N GLU A 443 -13.83 -19.43 0.05
CA GLU A 443 -14.66 -20.32 0.86
C GLU A 443 -13.78 -21.45 1.43
N GLY A 444 -13.32 -21.26 2.67
CA GLY A 444 -12.36 -22.17 3.29
C GLY A 444 -11.01 -22.17 2.56
N ILE A 445 -10.61 -23.32 2.01
CA ILE A 445 -9.38 -23.48 1.22
C ILE A 445 -9.59 -23.31 -0.29
N SER A 446 -10.83 -23.12 -0.72
CA SER A 446 -11.17 -22.89 -2.14
C SER A 446 -11.38 -21.40 -2.37
N PHE A 447 -11.19 -20.97 -3.61
CA PHE A 447 -11.57 -19.63 -4.02
C PHE A 447 -12.25 -19.66 -5.38
N GLY A 448 -13.14 -18.71 -5.64
CA GLY A 448 -13.86 -18.57 -6.90
C GLY A 448 -13.77 -17.15 -7.41
N MET A 449 -13.65 -16.97 -8.71
CA MET A 449 -13.72 -15.64 -9.31
C MET A 449 -15.15 -15.11 -9.22
N THR A 450 -15.31 -13.83 -8.86
CA THR A 450 -16.64 -13.19 -8.85
C THR A 450 -17.00 -12.71 -10.25
N PRO A 451 -18.29 -12.41 -10.52
CA PRO A 451 -18.68 -11.76 -11.78
C PRO A 451 -17.92 -10.44 -12.03
N ALA A 452 -17.62 -9.68 -10.97
CA ALA A 452 -16.82 -8.46 -11.06
C ALA A 452 -15.35 -8.75 -11.41
N GLY A 453 -14.77 -9.83 -10.87
CA GLY A 453 -13.44 -10.29 -11.24
C GLY A 453 -13.36 -10.77 -12.69
N GLU A 454 -14.37 -11.49 -13.16
CA GLU A 454 -14.49 -11.93 -14.55
C GLU A 454 -14.55 -10.75 -15.52
N GLU A 455 -15.40 -9.77 -15.21
CA GLU A 455 -15.53 -8.56 -16.02
C GLU A 455 -14.23 -7.75 -16.03
N GLU A 456 -13.57 -7.57 -14.88
CA GLU A 456 -12.30 -6.85 -14.81
C GLU A 456 -11.22 -7.52 -15.65
N LEU A 457 -11.07 -8.84 -15.53
CA LEU A 457 -10.09 -9.60 -16.31
C LEU A 457 -10.41 -9.54 -17.82
N GLN A 458 -11.67 -9.72 -18.20
CA GLN A 458 -12.06 -9.70 -19.61
C GLN A 458 -11.85 -8.31 -20.23
N ARG A 459 -12.25 -7.24 -19.53
CA ARG A 459 -12.00 -5.86 -19.97
C ARG A 459 -10.51 -5.58 -20.16
N ALA A 460 -9.66 -6.12 -19.29
CA ALA A 460 -8.22 -5.96 -19.43
C ALA A 460 -7.68 -6.70 -20.66
N ILE A 461 -8.12 -7.93 -20.90
CA ILE A 461 -7.74 -8.71 -22.09
C ILE A 461 -8.15 -7.97 -23.36
N ASP A 462 -9.39 -7.47 -23.42
CA ASP A 462 -9.90 -6.70 -24.57
C ASP A 462 -9.11 -5.39 -24.78
N ALA A 463 -8.56 -4.82 -23.69
CA ALA A 463 -7.68 -3.66 -23.71
C ALA A 463 -6.19 -3.99 -23.99
N GLY A 464 -5.87 -5.26 -24.28
CA GLY A 464 -4.53 -5.69 -24.68
C GLY A 464 -3.66 -6.25 -23.54
N PHE A 465 -4.23 -6.63 -22.39
CA PHE A 465 -3.52 -7.40 -21.37
C PHE A 465 -3.21 -8.81 -21.90
N ASP A 466 -1.93 -9.15 -21.98
CA ASP A 466 -1.42 -10.46 -22.41
C ASP A 466 -0.76 -11.15 -21.19
N PRO A 467 -1.34 -12.25 -20.67
CA PRO A 467 -0.77 -12.99 -19.55
C PRO A 467 0.62 -13.56 -19.81
N GLU A 468 0.92 -14.00 -21.04
CA GLU A 468 2.25 -14.54 -21.38
C GLU A 468 3.31 -13.44 -21.37
N PHE A 469 2.94 -12.27 -21.90
CA PHE A 469 3.77 -11.08 -21.80
C PHE A 469 4.00 -10.69 -20.34
N TRP A 470 2.98 -10.82 -19.48
CA TRP A 470 3.14 -10.49 -18.07
C TRP A 470 4.08 -11.46 -17.35
N GLU A 471 4.02 -12.75 -17.67
CA GLU A 471 4.97 -13.74 -17.16
C GLU A 471 6.41 -13.41 -17.57
N PHE A 472 6.61 -12.93 -18.81
CA PHE A 472 7.90 -12.39 -19.25
C PHE A 472 8.34 -11.21 -18.36
N VAL A 473 7.47 -10.23 -18.12
CA VAL A 473 7.77 -9.06 -17.28
C VAL A 473 8.14 -9.48 -15.85
N GLU A 474 7.36 -10.36 -15.23
CA GLU A 474 7.64 -10.87 -13.87
C GLU A 474 8.95 -11.64 -13.79
N GLY A 475 9.25 -12.48 -14.78
CA GLY A 475 10.54 -13.17 -14.86
C GLY A 475 11.71 -12.18 -14.87
N ARG A 476 11.63 -11.13 -15.70
CA ARG A 476 12.69 -10.10 -15.78
C ARG A 476 12.81 -9.27 -14.50
N MET A 477 11.73 -9.05 -13.75
CA MET A 477 11.82 -8.30 -12.49
C MET A 477 12.49 -9.09 -11.36
N HIS A 478 12.44 -10.42 -11.40
CA HIS A 478 12.99 -11.29 -10.35
C HIS A 478 14.36 -11.89 -10.69
N GLU A 479 14.78 -11.81 -11.95
CA GLU A 479 16.12 -12.23 -12.38
C GLU A 479 17.20 -11.21 -12.05
N THR A 480 18.40 -11.73 -11.77
CA THR A 480 19.60 -10.92 -11.60
C THR A 480 20.51 -11.04 -12.83
N LEU A 481 21.09 -9.91 -13.24
CA LEU A 481 22.12 -9.86 -14.28
C LEU A 481 23.50 -9.86 -13.62
N ALA A 482 24.38 -10.76 -14.04
CA ALA A 482 25.81 -10.70 -13.77
C ALA A 482 26.51 -10.07 -14.98
N VAL A 483 27.15 -8.92 -14.75
CA VAL A 483 27.76 -8.07 -15.79
C VAL A 483 29.24 -7.84 -15.49
N ASP A 484 30.10 -8.16 -16.44
CA ASP A 484 31.54 -7.97 -16.29
C ASP A 484 31.93 -6.55 -16.71
N CYS A 485 32.58 -5.80 -15.81
CA CYS A 485 32.95 -4.41 -16.07
C CYS A 485 34.01 -4.32 -17.19
N PRO A 486 33.77 -3.55 -18.27
CA PRO A 486 34.74 -3.41 -19.36
C PRO A 486 36.02 -2.66 -18.94
N HIS A 487 35.97 -1.88 -17.86
CA HIS A 487 37.13 -1.12 -17.39
C HIS A 487 38.11 -1.93 -16.54
N CYS A 488 37.61 -2.88 -15.74
CA CYS A 488 38.43 -3.59 -14.76
C CYS A 488 38.18 -5.10 -14.67
N GLY A 489 37.32 -5.65 -15.53
CA GLY A 489 36.99 -7.08 -15.56
C GLY A 489 36.19 -7.60 -14.36
N THR A 490 35.93 -6.77 -13.35
CA THR A 490 35.19 -7.18 -12.15
C THR A 490 33.75 -7.52 -12.52
N SER A 491 33.26 -8.68 -12.08
CA SER A 491 31.83 -9.04 -12.21
C SER A 491 30.98 -8.28 -11.18
N ASN A 492 29.86 -7.72 -11.63
CA ASN A 492 28.91 -6.95 -10.84
C ASN A 492 27.52 -7.53 -11.00
N LEU A 493 26.65 -7.25 -10.02
CA LEU A 493 25.23 -7.56 -10.14
C LEU A 493 24.49 -6.32 -10.63
N SER A 494 23.54 -6.54 -11.53
CA SER A 494 22.60 -5.55 -12.04
C SER A 494 21.22 -6.21 -12.18
N ASN A 495 20.23 -5.46 -12.65
CA ASN A 495 18.90 -5.98 -12.95
C ASN A 495 18.43 -5.47 -14.31
N TRP A 496 17.37 -6.07 -14.81
CA TRP A 496 16.79 -5.75 -16.12
C TRP A 496 16.14 -4.36 -16.19
N TYR A 497 15.85 -3.72 -15.05
CA TYR A 497 15.21 -2.41 -15.00
C TYR A 497 16.18 -1.28 -15.38
N TRP A 498 17.45 -1.40 -15.00
CA TRP A 498 18.47 -0.38 -15.27
C TRP A 498 19.11 -0.54 -16.65
N ASP A 499 19.53 0.57 -17.26
CA ASP A 499 20.32 0.59 -18.51
C ASP A 499 21.83 0.74 -18.28
N SER A 500 22.23 0.87 -17.02
CA SER A 500 23.60 1.09 -16.58
C SER A 500 23.82 0.56 -15.17
N PHE A 501 25.08 0.38 -14.77
CA PHE A 501 25.46 0.00 -13.41
C PHE A 501 26.74 0.73 -12.98
N GLU A 502 26.94 0.91 -11.68
CA GLU A 502 28.21 1.38 -11.13
C GLU A 502 29.08 0.17 -10.78
N CYS A 503 30.33 0.14 -11.27
CA CYS A 503 31.23 -0.93 -10.93
C CYS A 503 31.69 -0.87 -9.47
N ARG A 504 31.53 -1.97 -8.72
CA ARG A 504 31.93 -2.07 -7.31
C ARG A 504 33.43 -1.90 -7.05
N SER A 505 34.25 -2.14 -8.07
CA SER A 505 35.72 -2.05 -7.97
C SER A 505 36.23 -0.68 -8.40
N CYS A 506 36.06 -0.32 -9.68
CA CYS A 506 36.62 0.91 -10.23
C CYS A 506 35.68 2.14 -10.13
N ARG A 507 34.46 1.98 -9.61
CA ARG A 507 33.45 3.05 -9.47
C ARG A 507 32.99 3.71 -10.77
N ALA A 508 33.39 3.17 -11.92
CA ALA A 508 32.93 3.66 -13.21
C ALA A 508 31.44 3.31 -13.42
N THR A 509 30.65 4.28 -13.87
CA THR A 509 29.29 4.06 -14.35
C THR A 509 29.35 3.56 -15.78
N VAL A 510 28.85 2.35 -16.02
CA VAL A 510 28.92 1.65 -17.30
C VAL A 510 27.53 1.40 -17.83
N ALA A 511 27.26 1.84 -19.06
CA ALA A 511 26.04 1.51 -19.76
C ALA A 511 26.04 0.04 -20.21
N LEU A 512 24.93 -0.68 -20.02
CA LEU A 512 24.82 -2.11 -20.30
C LEU A 512 25.05 -2.45 -21.78
N HIS A 513 24.73 -1.54 -22.71
CA HIS A 513 25.02 -1.74 -24.14
C HIS A 513 26.53 -1.86 -24.46
N ARG A 514 27.41 -1.45 -23.53
CA ARG A 514 28.88 -1.51 -23.67
C ARG A 514 29.49 -2.76 -23.02
N VAL A 515 28.66 -3.66 -22.49
CA VAL A 515 29.12 -4.87 -21.79
C VAL A 515 29.06 -6.06 -22.75
N GLU A 516 30.18 -6.76 -22.90
CA GLU A 516 30.29 -7.93 -23.78
C GLU A 516 29.83 -9.23 -23.10
N ARG A 517 30.05 -9.37 -21.79
CA ARG A 517 29.69 -10.57 -21.02
C ARG A 517 28.58 -10.25 -20.03
N ILE A 518 27.37 -10.64 -20.37
CA ILE A 518 26.18 -10.57 -19.52
C ILE A 518 25.63 -11.98 -19.35
N ARG A 519 25.34 -12.36 -18.10
CA ARG A 519 24.66 -13.61 -17.75
C ARG A 519 23.42 -13.27 -16.95
N CYS A 520 22.32 -13.98 -17.17
CA CYS A 520 21.08 -13.83 -16.38
C CYS A 520 20.77 -15.12 -15.63
N GLY A 521 20.14 -15.01 -14.47
CA GLY A 521 19.64 -16.17 -13.73
C GLY A 521 18.84 -15.79 -12.50
N ILE A 522 18.16 -16.79 -11.95
CA ILE A 522 17.57 -16.74 -10.61
C ILE A 522 18.67 -17.23 -9.66
N LEU A 523 19.22 -16.34 -8.84
CA LEU A 523 20.16 -16.76 -7.80
C LEU A 523 19.34 -17.30 -6.62
N ASP A 524 19.33 -18.63 -6.46
CA ASP A 524 18.77 -19.29 -5.28
C ASP A 524 19.46 -18.74 -4.03
N VAL A 525 18.66 -18.16 -3.14
CA VAL A 525 19.06 -18.01 -1.75
C VAL A 525 19.09 -19.42 -1.15
N PRO A 526 20.16 -19.83 -0.45
CA PRO A 526 20.19 -21.08 0.29
C PRO A 526 18.92 -21.31 1.12
N ALA A 527 18.40 -22.54 1.11
CA ALA A 527 17.14 -22.97 1.71
C ALA A 527 17.04 -22.76 3.24
N ASP A 528 18.11 -22.28 3.87
CA ASP A 528 18.28 -21.98 5.29
C ASP A 528 17.58 -20.68 5.74
N ALA A 529 16.94 -19.95 4.82
CA ALA A 529 16.06 -18.80 5.14
C ALA A 529 14.58 -19.16 5.33
N ALA A 530 14.25 -20.44 5.55
CA ALA A 530 12.93 -20.86 5.98
C ALA A 530 12.69 -20.49 7.46
N ILE A 531 12.33 -19.23 7.71
CA ILE A 531 11.87 -18.79 9.03
C ILE A 531 10.41 -18.32 8.95
N LEU A 532 9.55 -19.22 9.41
CA LEU A 532 8.25 -19.01 10.08
C LEU A 532 7.15 -18.26 9.31
N VAL A 533 6.26 -19.04 8.70
CA VAL A 533 4.84 -18.69 8.56
C VAL A 533 4.04 -19.72 9.37
N HIS A 534 3.51 -19.27 10.51
CA HIS A 534 2.40 -19.91 11.21
C HIS A 534 1.26 -18.90 11.29
#